data_AF-A0A388JNC3-F1
#
_entry.id   AF-A0A388JNC3-F1
#
_cell.length_a   1.000
_cell.length_b   1.000
_cell.length_c   1.000
_cell.angle_alpha   90.00
_cell.angle_beta   90.00
_cell.angle_gamma   90.00
#
_symmetry.space_group_name_H-M   'P 1'
#
loop_
_entity.id
_entity.type
_entity.pdbx_description
1 polymer ?
#
loop_
_entity_poly.entity_id
_entity_poly.type
_entity_poly.pdbx_seq_one_letter_code
_entity_poly.pdbx_strand_id
1 'polypeptide(L)'
;MEADGYICPVEFNRRTGPPSPPRQQPPVREVAAHNRLDELDWTIASVQEFVEMERARRAEKEQRRHEREEARRVEEEVQAAEAERALRKAEKLRKWEEEQLAMAKAVEVQLSVRLGDIREEIKTEVRKALTSTLVNSQVKTAVNTKGKEKVVAIEELPSTSGTSSEVEAITEGAGKLSIQEKQKRGEDSPPVTTPAKRSSKRTGIRPVRLSERLQRTRTKIAVRRSARGTATKALTAMKPPARDTMMERLLFLDNTRRELSTLDYDMLRMICREEGVNYSMKVQAIFDVADRRAHVRFGEQLPDFGAFESVEDEAVQSGNDENDDKVRH
;
A
#
# COMPACT_ATOMS: atom_id res chain seq x y z
N MET A 1 16.80 43.71 -3.35
CA MET A 1 16.19 44.96 -2.84
C MET A 1 17.34 45.81 -2.36
N GLU A 2 17.74 46.75 -3.21
CA GLU A 2 18.82 47.69 -2.96
C GLU A 2 18.39 48.64 -1.84
N ALA A 3 19.25 48.82 -0.83
CA ALA A 3 19.00 49.73 0.27
C ALA A 3 19.47 51.13 -0.15
N ASP A 4 18.52 52.05 -0.33
CA ASP A 4 18.78 53.46 -0.52
C ASP A 4 19.55 54.02 0.69
N GLY A 5 20.84 54.29 0.48
CA GLY A 5 21.72 54.92 1.44
C GLY A 5 21.41 56.39 1.59
N TYR A 6 20.58 56.74 2.58
CA TYR A 6 20.37 58.12 2.99
C TYR A 6 21.59 58.60 3.81
N ILE A 7 22.49 59.35 3.16
CA ILE A 7 23.60 60.05 3.81
C ILE A 7 23.07 61.37 4.37
N CYS A 8 23.15 61.53 5.69
CA CYS A 8 22.70 62.76 6.35
C CYS A 8 23.71 63.92 6.10
N PRO A 9 23.27 65.12 5.68
CA PRO A 9 24.17 66.24 5.40
C PRO A 9 24.91 66.76 6.64
N VAL A 10 26.20 67.04 6.49
CA VAL A 10 27.15 67.50 7.54
C VAL A 10 26.96 68.96 7.98
N GLU A 11 25.96 69.67 7.47
CA GLU A 11 25.94 71.14 7.54
C GLU A 11 25.39 71.75 8.85
N PHE A 12 25.02 70.96 9.86
CA PHE A 12 24.44 71.52 11.09
C PHE A 12 25.43 71.89 12.20
N ASN A 13 26.72 72.02 11.88
CA ASN A 13 27.78 72.10 12.88
C ASN A 13 28.55 73.43 12.93
N ARG A 14 27.90 74.58 12.69
CA ARG A 14 28.49 75.92 13.01
C ARG A 14 27.41 76.95 13.36
N ARG A 15 26.98 76.99 14.61
CA ARG A 15 26.47 78.23 15.23
C ARG A 15 27.23 78.50 16.53
N THR A 16 28.36 79.17 16.40
CA THR A 16 29.02 79.93 17.46
C THR A 16 28.07 81.05 17.91
N GLY A 17 27.34 80.82 19.00
CA GLY A 17 26.58 81.83 19.71
C GLY A 17 27.47 82.66 20.65
N PRO A 18 27.06 83.90 20.99
CA PRO A 18 27.87 84.85 21.74
C PRO A 18 28.05 84.47 23.24
N PRO A 19 29.13 84.95 23.88
CA PRO A 19 29.41 84.67 25.29
C PRO A 19 28.35 85.29 26.21
N SER A 20 27.73 84.43 27.02
CA SER A 20 26.73 84.82 28.02
C SER A 20 27.40 85.34 29.31
N PRO A 21 26.76 86.27 30.04
CA PRO A 21 27.34 86.92 31.23
C PRO A 21 27.47 85.99 32.45
N PRO A 22 28.38 86.30 33.39
CA PRO A 22 28.66 85.47 34.55
C PRO A 22 27.47 85.43 35.51
N ARG A 23 26.86 84.26 35.64
CA ARG A 23 25.72 84.00 36.53
C ARG A 23 26.25 83.61 37.91
N GLN A 24 25.94 84.43 38.92
CA GLN A 24 26.22 84.15 40.33
C GLN A 24 25.55 82.83 40.75
N GLN A 25 26.33 81.93 41.36
CA GLN A 25 25.86 80.67 41.93
C GLN A 25 25.28 80.89 43.33
N PRO A 26 24.02 80.50 43.59
CA PRO A 26 23.58 80.25 44.95
C PRO A 26 24.07 78.86 45.40
N PRO A 27 24.61 78.70 46.62
CA PRO A 27 24.94 77.40 47.16
C PRO A 27 23.67 76.66 47.59
N VAL A 28 23.68 75.33 47.46
CA VAL A 28 22.70 74.37 48.01
C VAL A 28 21.41 74.13 47.20
N ARG A 29 21.51 73.39 46.09
CA ARG A 29 20.40 72.63 45.44
C ARG A 29 20.85 71.32 44.75
N GLU A 30 21.96 70.71 45.14
CA GLU A 30 22.52 69.52 44.46
C GLU A 30 21.71 68.23 44.69
N VAL A 31 21.09 68.06 45.86
CA VAL A 31 20.37 66.82 46.21
C VAL A 31 19.14 66.58 45.31
N ALA A 32 18.47 67.64 44.84
CA ALA A 32 17.30 67.51 43.97
C ALA A 32 17.65 67.14 42.52
N ALA A 33 18.90 67.34 42.09
CA ALA A 33 19.35 66.99 40.74
C ALA A 33 19.67 65.49 40.61
N HIS A 34 20.16 64.87 41.69
CA HIS A 34 20.48 63.43 41.69
C HIS A 34 19.25 62.55 41.55
N ASN A 35 18.16 62.84 42.27
CA ASN A 35 16.91 62.08 42.15
C ASN A 35 16.34 62.07 40.72
N ARG A 36 16.52 63.16 39.96
CA ARG A 36 16.06 63.23 38.56
C ARG A 36 16.94 62.41 37.61
N LEU A 37 18.22 62.24 37.93
CA LEU A 37 19.11 61.38 37.15
C LEU A 37 18.76 59.91 37.39
N ASP A 38 18.51 59.54 38.65
CA ASP A 38 18.12 58.17 38.99
C ASP A 38 16.79 57.76 38.33
N GLU A 39 15.82 58.68 38.25
CA GLU A 39 14.57 58.47 37.49
C GLU A 39 14.83 58.25 35.99
N LEU A 40 15.72 59.03 35.39
CA LEU A 40 16.08 58.89 33.98
C LEU A 40 16.77 57.55 33.72
N ASP A 41 17.74 57.16 34.55
CA ASP A 41 18.45 55.88 34.44
C ASP A 41 17.49 54.69 34.55
N TRP A 42 16.51 54.76 35.47
CA TRP A 42 15.47 53.75 35.58
C TRP A 42 14.58 53.69 34.32
N THR A 43 14.16 54.83 33.77
CA THR A 43 13.38 54.84 32.52
C THR A 43 14.16 54.33 31.32
N ILE A 44 15.45 54.66 31.22
CA ILE A 44 16.33 54.18 30.15
C ILE A 44 16.52 52.66 30.26
N ALA A 45 16.77 52.14 31.47
CA ALA A 45 16.88 50.70 31.72
C ALA A 45 15.58 49.97 31.36
N SER A 46 14.42 50.50 31.74
CA SER A 46 13.12 49.92 31.40
C SER A 46 12.86 49.89 29.88
N VAL A 47 13.21 50.97 29.16
CA VAL A 47 13.10 51.00 27.68
C VAL A 47 14.07 50.00 27.04
N GLN A 48 15.29 49.89 27.55
CA GLN A 48 16.27 48.93 27.05
C GLN A 48 15.80 47.48 27.22
N GLU A 49 15.30 47.11 28.40
CA GLU A 49 14.76 45.78 28.68
C GLU A 49 13.58 45.46 27.75
N PHE A 50 12.67 46.42 27.52
CA PHE A 50 11.56 46.24 26.60
C PHE A 50 12.03 45.96 25.16
N VAL A 51 13.06 46.66 24.69
CA VAL A 51 13.62 46.44 23.35
C VAL A 51 14.31 45.08 23.27
N GLU A 52 15.05 44.67 24.29
CA GLU A 52 15.68 43.35 24.35
C GLU A 52 14.63 42.23 24.36
N MET A 53 13.55 42.40 25.13
CA MET A 53 12.42 41.48 25.17
C MET A 53 11.71 41.39 23.81
N GLU A 54 11.49 42.51 23.10
CA GLU A 54 10.89 42.48 21.75
C GLU A 54 11.82 41.80 20.73
N ARG A 55 13.14 42.03 20.81
CA ARG A 55 14.12 41.33 19.95
C ARG A 55 14.12 39.82 20.22
N ALA A 56 14.16 39.42 21.50
CA ALA A 56 14.10 38.01 21.90
C ALA A 56 12.82 37.35 21.40
N ARG A 57 11.67 38.03 21.52
CA ARG A 57 10.38 37.55 21.02
C ARG A 57 10.34 37.40 19.50
N ARG A 58 11.05 38.23 18.74
CA ARG A 58 11.16 38.09 17.28
C ARG A 58 12.07 36.93 16.90
N ALA A 59 13.22 36.79 17.55
CA ALA A 59 14.14 35.68 17.33
C ALA A 59 13.48 34.32 17.61
N GLU A 60 12.75 34.19 18.73
CA GLU A 60 12.01 32.96 19.07
C GLU A 60 10.94 32.63 18.01
N LYS A 61 10.23 33.63 17.49
CA LYS A 61 9.22 33.43 16.44
C LYS A 61 9.84 32.98 15.12
N GLU A 62 11.03 33.49 14.78
CA GLU A 62 11.77 33.08 13.58
C GLU A 62 12.32 31.67 13.72
N GLN A 63 12.91 31.34 14.86
CA GLN A 63 13.37 29.99 15.17
C GLN A 63 12.21 28.99 15.10
N ARG A 64 11.07 29.31 15.71
CA ARG A 64 9.87 28.49 15.67
C ARG A 64 9.29 28.33 14.26
N ARG A 65 9.51 29.29 13.35
CA ARG A 65 9.13 29.16 11.93
C ARG A 65 10.09 28.24 11.19
N HIS A 66 11.39 28.34 11.45
CA HIS A 66 12.40 27.49 10.85
C HIS A 66 12.20 26.02 11.24
N GLU A 67 12.02 25.73 12.53
CA GLU A 67 11.76 24.37 13.03
C GLU A 67 10.49 23.76 12.42
N ARG A 68 9.43 24.56 12.22
CA ARG A 68 8.19 24.10 11.56
C ARG A 68 8.38 23.83 10.07
N GLU A 69 9.21 24.61 9.38
CA GLU A 69 9.49 24.37 7.97
C GLU A 69 10.36 23.13 7.78
N GLU A 70 11.36 22.95 8.64
CA GLU A 70 12.22 21.76 8.64
C GLU A 70 11.41 20.50 8.94
N ALA A 71 10.53 20.53 9.95
CA ALA A 71 9.63 19.42 10.25
C ALA A 71 8.74 19.06 9.06
N ARG A 72 8.24 20.06 8.31
CA ARG A 72 7.47 19.82 7.08
C ARG A 72 8.30 19.19 5.97
N ARG A 73 9.57 19.59 5.79
CA ARG A 73 10.44 18.99 4.78
C ARG A 73 10.73 17.53 5.08
N VAL A 74 11.02 17.21 6.33
CA VAL A 74 11.23 15.82 6.76
C VAL A 74 9.96 14.99 6.55
N GLU A 75 8.78 15.51 6.86
CA GLU A 75 7.51 14.81 6.61
C GLU A 75 7.26 14.57 5.12
N GLU A 76 7.49 15.58 4.27
CA GLU A 76 7.35 15.46 2.82
C GLU A 76 8.34 14.45 2.22
N GLU A 77 9.58 14.39 2.72
CA GLU A 77 10.59 13.40 2.30
C GLU A 77 10.19 11.98 2.70
N VAL A 78 9.68 11.79 3.93
CA VAL A 78 9.19 10.49 4.40
C VAL A 78 8.00 10.02 3.54
N GLN A 79 7.06 10.91 3.24
CA GLN A 79 5.93 10.59 2.36
C GLN A 79 6.38 10.26 0.93
N ALA A 80 7.37 10.98 0.38
CA ALA A 80 7.92 10.68 -0.94
C ALA A 80 8.60 9.29 -0.97
N ALA A 81 9.38 8.96 0.06
CA ALA A 81 10.01 7.65 0.18
C ALA A 81 8.97 6.51 0.35
N GLU A 82 7.86 6.76 1.04
CA GLU A 82 6.76 5.79 1.16
C GLU A 82 6.04 5.60 -0.18
N ALA A 83 5.72 6.69 -0.89
CA ALA A 83 5.10 6.66 -2.21
C ALA A 83 5.98 5.90 -3.23
N GLU A 84 7.30 6.13 -3.22
CA GLU A 84 8.22 5.41 -4.08
C GLU A 84 8.24 3.90 -3.77
N ARG A 85 8.26 3.52 -2.49
CA ARG A 85 8.17 2.11 -2.08
C ARG A 85 6.84 1.48 -2.51
N ALA A 86 5.73 2.21 -2.46
CA ALA A 86 4.43 1.74 -2.92
C ALA A 86 4.42 1.52 -4.44
N LEU A 87 4.99 2.45 -5.21
CA LEU A 87 5.12 2.32 -6.67
C LEU A 87 5.97 1.10 -7.06
N ARG A 88 7.13 0.90 -6.41
CA ARG A 88 7.99 -0.27 -6.65
C ARG A 88 7.27 -1.59 -6.33
N LYS A 89 6.40 -1.63 -5.32
CA LYS A 89 5.59 -2.81 -5.00
C LYS A 89 4.50 -3.06 -6.05
N ALA A 90 3.81 -2.01 -6.48
CA ALA A 90 2.79 -2.11 -7.51
C ALA A 90 3.37 -2.57 -8.86
N GLU A 91 4.55 -2.05 -9.23
CA GLU A 91 5.25 -2.47 -10.44
C GLU A 91 5.66 -3.95 -10.41
N LYS A 92 6.17 -4.43 -9.26
CA LYS A 92 6.49 -5.86 -9.08
C LYS A 92 5.26 -6.75 -9.22
N LEU A 93 4.11 -6.32 -8.68
CA LEU A 93 2.86 -7.06 -8.80
C LEU A 93 2.41 -7.14 -10.26
N ARG A 94 2.45 -6.01 -10.98
CA ARG A 94 2.12 -5.97 -12.41
C ARG A 94 3.02 -6.89 -13.25
N LYS A 95 4.33 -6.88 -12.97
CA LYS A 95 5.28 -7.75 -13.65
C LYS A 95 4.99 -9.23 -13.40
N TRP A 96 4.64 -9.59 -12.16
CA TRP A 96 4.29 -10.96 -11.81
C TRP A 96 3.00 -11.41 -12.51
N GLU A 97 1.99 -10.56 -12.60
CA GLU A 97 0.76 -10.82 -13.37
C GLU A 97 1.05 -11.01 -14.88
N GLU A 98 1.92 -10.19 -15.46
CA GLU A 98 2.38 -10.32 -16.85
C GLU A 98 3.12 -11.66 -17.08
N GLU A 99 4.01 -12.06 -16.17
CA GLU A 99 4.73 -13.34 -16.22
C GLU A 99 3.79 -14.54 -16.10
N GLN A 100 2.79 -14.47 -15.21
CA GLN A 100 1.76 -15.51 -15.08
C GLN A 100 0.94 -15.65 -16.37
N LEU A 101 0.52 -14.53 -16.96
CA LEU A 101 -0.20 -14.55 -18.23
C LEU A 101 0.66 -15.11 -19.37
N ALA A 102 1.96 -14.78 -19.40
CA ALA A 102 2.89 -15.32 -20.39
C ALA A 102 3.06 -16.84 -20.24
N MET A 103 3.15 -17.34 -19.01
CA MET A 103 3.22 -18.78 -18.73
C MET A 103 1.94 -19.50 -19.16
N ALA A 104 0.77 -18.94 -18.83
CA ALA A 104 -0.52 -19.49 -19.25
C ALA A 104 -0.63 -19.59 -20.79
N LYS A 105 -0.23 -18.54 -21.51
CA LYS A 105 -0.18 -18.55 -22.98
C LYS A 105 0.81 -19.58 -23.53
N ALA A 106 1.98 -19.74 -22.91
CA ALA A 106 2.96 -20.73 -23.34
C ALA A 106 2.41 -22.16 -23.21
N VAL A 107 1.71 -22.46 -22.10
CA VAL A 107 1.03 -23.74 -21.89
C VAL A 107 -0.09 -23.95 -22.92
N GLU A 108 -0.90 -22.93 -23.19
CA GLU A 108 -1.97 -23.01 -24.18
C GLU A 108 -1.44 -23.30 -25.60
N VAL A 109 -0.35 -22.64 -26.00
CA VAL A 109 0.32 -22.90 -27.28
C VAL A 109 0.88 -24.33 -27.32
N GLN A 110 1.52 -24.80 -26.25
CA GLN A 110 2.05 -26.15 -26.18
C GLN A 110 0.94 -27.22 -26.29
N LEU A 111 -0.19 -27.02 -25.59
CA LEU A 111 -1.35 -27.89 -25.69
C LEU A 111 -1.93 -27.89 -27.11
N SER A 112 -2.04 -26.72 -27.75
CA SER A 112 -2.52 -26.61 -29.13
C SER A 112 -1.64 -27.37 -30.12
N VAL A 113 -0.31 -27.29 -29.97
CA VAL A 113 0.64 -28.06 -30.78
C VAL A 113 0.44 -29.57 -30.57
N ARG A 114 0.41 -30.03 -29.31
CA ARG A 114 0.21 -31.46 -28.98
C ARG A 114 -1.12 -32.01 -29.49
N LEU A 115 -2.21 -31.24 -29.36
CA LEU A 115 -3.52 -31.61 -29.88
C LEU A 115 -3.53 -31.63 -31.42
N GLY A 116 -2.78 -30.73 -32.06
CA GLY A 116 -2.55 -30.75 -33.51
C GLY A 116 -1.87 -32.03 -33.98
N ASP A 117 -0.79 -32.44 -33.30
CA ASP A 117 -0.05 -33.67 -33.61
C ASP A 117 -0.95 -34.92 -33.49
N ILE A 118 -1.70 -35.03 -32.39
CA ILE A 118 -2.65 -36.14 -32.16
C ILE A 118 -3.71 -36.19 -33.26
N ARG A 119 -4.23 -35.03 -33.68
CA ARG A 119 -5.24 -34.95 -34.74
C ARG A 119 -4.69 -35.43 -36.09
N GLU A 120 -3.46 -35.06 -36.43
CA GLU A 120 -2.83 -35.54 -37.66
C GLU A 120 -2.49 -37.03 -37.60
N GLU A 121 -2.06 -37.56 -36.45
CA GLU A 121 -1.84 -38.99 -36.23
C GLU A 121 -3.12 -39.82 -36.41
N ILE A 122 -4.24 -39.36 -35.81
CA ILE A 122 -5.55 -40.01 -36.02
C ILE A 122 -5.92 -39.97 -37.51
N LYS A 123 -5.70 -38.85 -38.18
CA LYS A 123 -6.04 -38.68 -39.60
C LYS A 123 -5.16 -39.55 -40.51
N THR A 124 -3.90 -39.80 -40.17
CA THR A 124 -3.02 -40.70 -40.94
C THR A 124 -3.38 -42.16 -40.71
N GLU A 125 -3.63 -42.58 -39.47
CA GLU A 125 -4.06 -43.94 -39.15
C GLU A 125 -5.44 -44.28 -39.76
N VAL A 126 -6.41 -43.36 -39.74
CA VAL A 126 -7.70 -43.55 -40.43
C VAL A 126 -7.51 -43.71 -41.93
N ARG A 127 -6.67 -42.86 -42.56
CA ARG A 127 -6.36 -42.98 -44.01
C ARG A 127 -5.71 -44.33 -44.33
N LYS A 128 -4.76 -44.77 -43.50
CA LYS A 128 -4.04 -46.04 -43.64
C LYS A 128 -4.95 -47.25 -43.45
N ALA A 129 -5.86 -47.21 -42.48
CA ALA A 129 -6.87 -48.23 -42.28
C ALA A 129 -7.76 -48.34 -43.52
N LEU A 130 -8.29 -47.23 -44.03
CA LEU A 130 -9.14 -47.20 -45.23
C LEU A 130 -8.43 -47.76 -46.48
N THR A 131 -7.18 -47.36 -46.73
CA THR A 131 -6.41 -47.89 -47.88
C THR A 131 -6.11 -49.38 -47.71
N SER A 132 -5.78 -49.84 -46.51
CA SER A 132 -5.58 -51.27 -46.22
C SER A 132 -6.85 -52.07 -46.48
N THR A 133 -8.02 -51.61 -46.03
CA THR A 133 -9.30 -52.30 -46.25
C THR A 133 -9.66 -52.36 -47.74
N LEU A 134 -9.39 -51.31 -48.51
CA LEU A 134 -9.66 -51.26 -49.95
C LEU A 134 -8.77 -52.24 -50.74
N VAL A 135 -7.49 -52.34 -50.40
CA VAL A 135 -6.57 -53.30 -51.01
C VAL A 135 -6.98 -54.74 -50.65
N ASN A 136 -7.32 -54.98 -49.39
CA ASN A 136 -7.74 -56.30 -48.92
C ASN A 136 -9.08 -56.75 -49.53
N SER A 137 -10.00 -55.83 -49.84
CA SER A 137 -11.26 -56.17 -50.48
C SER A 137 -11.10 -56.51 -51.96
N GLN A 138 -10.25 -55.81 -52.72
CA GLN A 138 -9.99 -56.15 -54.13
C GLN A 138 -9.40 -57.55 -54.32
N VAL A 139 -8.50 -57.98 -53.43
CA VAL A 139 -7.89 -59.33 -53.50
C VAL A 139 -8.94 -60.42 -53.28
N LYS A 140 -9.95 -60.20 -52.43
CA LYS A 140 -11.00 -61.19 -52.16
C LYS A 140 -12.04 -61.29 -53.28
N THR A 141 -12.27 -60.23 -54.06
CA THR A 141 -13.29 -60.25 -55.14
C THR A 141 -12.80 -60.97 -56.40
N ALA A 142 -11.49 -61.13 -56.61
CA ALA A 142 -10.94 -61.83 -57.78
C ALA A 142 -11.05 -63.37 -57.71
N VAL A 143 -11.34 -63.96 -56.55
CA VAL A 143 -11.36 -65.44 -56.36
C VAL A 143 -12.76 -66.06 -56.47
N ASN A 144 -13.84 -65.27 -56.45
CA ASN A 144 -15.21 -65.79 -56.48
C ASN A 144 -15.97 -65.42 -57.77
N THR A 145 -15.46 -65.85 -58.93
CA THR A 145 -16.20 -65.85 -60.20
C THR A 145 -16.79 -67.22 -60.52
N LYS A 146 -17.74 -67.71 -59.71
CA LYS A 146 -18.72 -68.72 -60.15
C LYS A 146 -19.88 -68.87 -59.16
N GLY A 147 -21.00 -68.18 -59.40
CA GLY A 147 -22.26 -68.54 -58.72
C GLY A 147 -23.29 -67.42 -58.57
N LYS A 148 -24.17 -67.31 -59.57
CA LYS A 148 -25.57 -66.85 -59.52
C LYS A 148 -25.96 -65.79 -58.48
N GLU A 149 -26.01 -64.55 -58.96
CA GLU A 149 -27.21 -63.70 -59.03
C GLU A 149 -28.23 -63.80 -57.88
N LYS A 150 -28.28 -62.74 -57.06
CA LYS A 150 -29.53 -62.02 -56.73
C LYS A 150 -29.19 -60.60 -56.27
N VAL A 151 -29.59 -59.64 -57.10
CA VAL A 151 -29.54 -58.20 -56.89
C VAL A 151 -30.56 -57.83 -55.81
N VAL A 152 -30.10 -57.21 -54.72
CA VAL A 152 -30.95 -56.46 -53.79
C VAL A 152 -30.33 -55.08 -53.64
N ALA A 153 -31.04 -54.09 -54.18
CA ALA A 153 -30.75 -52.68 -54.04
C ALA A 153 -30.87 -52.28 -52.56
N ILE A 154 -29.80 -51.74 -52.00
CA ILE A 154 -29.81 -51.11 -50.68
C ILE A 154 -29.61 -49.61 -50.93
N GLU A 155 -30.67 -48.88 -50.59
CA GLU A 155 -30.80 -47.43 -50.64
C GLU A 155 -29.62 -46.70 -50.01
N GLU A 156 -29.07 -45.75 -50.76
CA GLU A 156 -28.22 -44.67 -50.29
C GLU A 156 -28.94 -43.87 -49.19
N LEU A 157 -28.44 -43.99 -47.96
CA LEU A 157 -28.80 -43.10 -46.86
C LEU A 157 -28.01 -41.79 -47.00
N PRO A 158 -28.69 -40.62 -47.00
CA PRO A 158 -28.04 -39.32 -47.12
C PRO A 158 -27.23 -39.03 -45.86
N SER A 159 -25.93 -38.88 -46.05
CA SER A 159 -24.98 -38.46 -45.04
C SER A 159 -25.37 -37.07 -44.52
N THR A 160 -25.96 -37.04 -43.32
CA THR A 160 -26.28 -35.84 -42.57
C THR A 160 -24.99 -35.21 -42.07
N SER A 161 -24.43 -34.35 -42.93
CA SER A 161 -23.35 -33.40 -42.63
C SER A 161 -23.87 -32.38 -41.60
N GLY A 162 -23.76 -32.74 -40.33
CA GLY A 162 -24.13 -31.92 -39.20
C GLY A 162 -23.13 -30.78 -38.96
N THR A 163 -23.56 -29.57 -39.27
CA THR A 163 -23.58 -28.44 -38.32
C THR A 163 -22.29 -28.18 -37.52
N SER A 164 -21.20 -27.79 -38.18
CA SER A 164 -20.09 -27.07 -37.52
C SER A 164 -20.00 -25.58 -37.89
N SER A 165 -20.89 -25.09 -38.76
CA SER A 165 -20.81 -23.74 -39.33
C SER A 165 -21.47 -22.65 -38.48
N GLU A 166 -22.33 -23.00 -37.52
CA GLU A 166 -23.12 -22.00 -36.77
C GLU A 166 -22.31 -21.33 -35.65
N VAL A 167 -21.36 -22.04 -35.05
CA VAL A 167 -20.49 -21.47 -34.00
C VAL A 167 -19.57 -20.40 -34.59
N GLU A 168 -19.05 -20.62 -35.80
CA GLU A 168 -18.15 -19.68 -36.48
C GLU A 168 -18.86 -18.36 -36.83
N ALA A 169 -20.13 -18.43 -37.24
CA ALA A 169 -20.96 -17.27 -37.53
C ALA A 169 -21.26 -16.40 -36.29
N ILE A 170 -21.40 -17.01 -35.11
CA ILE A 170 -21.63 -16.26 -33.85
C ILE A 170 -20.33 -15.54 -33.42
N THR A 171 -19.16 -16.17 -33.57
CA THR A 171 -17.87 -15.53 -33.30
C THR A 171 -17.53 -14.40 -34.27
N GLU A 172 -17.85 -14.55 -35.56
CA GLU A 172 -17.61 -13.51 -36.56
C GLU A 172 -18.55 -12.30 -36.37
N GLY A 173 -19.78 -12.53 -35.88
CA GLY A 173 -20.73 -11.49 -35.48
C GLY A 173 -20.27 -10.68 -34.25
N ALA A 174 -19.64 -11.34 -33.27
CA ALA A 174 -19.16 -10.67 -32.05
C ALA A 174 -17.92 -9.78 -32.30
N GLY A 175 -17.05 -10.14 -33.25
CA GLY A 175 -15.86 -9.35 -33.60
C GLY A 175 -16.16 -8.01 -34.27
N LYS A 176 -17.36 -7.84 -34.85
CA LYS A 176 -17.83 -6.58 -35.44
C LYS A 176 -18.56 -5.66 -34.47
N LEU A 177 -18.72 -6.06 -33.21
CA LEU A 177 -19.09 -5.14 -32.14
C LEU A 177 -17.84 -4.34 -31.75
N SER A 178 -17.32 -3.51 -32.66
CA SER A 178 -16.40 -2.45 -32.28
C SER A 178 -17.20 -1.55 -31.35
N ILE A 179 -16.96 -1.68 -30.06
CA ILE A 179 -17.37 -0.68 -29.09
C ILE A 179 -16.56 0.54 -29.48
N GLN A 180 -17.13 1.35 -30.39
CA GLN A 180 -16.68 2.71 -30.59
C GLN A 180 -16.90 3.36 -29.22
N GLU A 181 -15.80 3.38 -28.50
CA GLU A 181 -15.46 4.29 -27.44
C GLU A 181 -16.49 5.40 -27.38
N LYS A 182 -17.30 5.38 -26.31
CA LYS A 182 -18.07 6.55 -25.91
C LYS A 182 -17.05 7.64 -25.57
N GLN A 183 -16.54 8.30 -26.61
CA GLN A 183 -15.84 9.55 -26.50
C GLN A 183 -16.81 10.46 -25.76
N LYS A 184 -16.35 10.95 -24.60
CA LYS A 184 -16.97 12.08 -23.94
C LYS A 184 -16.77 13.29 -24.85
N ARG A 185 -17.65 13.42 -25.84
CA ARG A 185 -17.83 14.65 -26.60
C ARG A 185 -18.46 15.66 -25.64
N GLY A 186 -17.60 16.55 -25.16
CA GLY A 186 -17.95 17.66 -24.27
C GLY A 186 -16.86 18.73 -24.28
N GLU A 187 -16.21 18.96 -25.43
CA GLU A 187 -15.61 20.27 -25.73
C GLU A 187 -16.75 21.19 -26.17
N ASP A 188 -17.37 21.84 -25.19
CA ASP A 188 -17.68 23.28 -25.18
C ASP A 188 -18.53 23.57 -23.94
N SER A 189 -17.96 23.26 -22.78
CA SER A 189 -18.47 23.75 -21.50
C SER A 189 -17.45 24.75 -20.98
N PRO A 190 -17.87 25.98 -20.63
CA PRO A 190 -16.96 27.00 -20.14
C PRO A 190 -16.21 26.47 -18.92
N PRO A 191 -14.93 26.87 -18.73
CA PRO A 191 -14.11 26.36 -17.65
C PRO A 191 -14.84 26.55 -16.32
N VAL A 192 -15.26 25.44 -15.73
CA VAL A 192 -15.69 25.41 -14.34
C VAL A 192 -14.46 25.78 -13.53
N THR A 193 -14.38 27.07 -13.22
CA THR A 193 -13.59 27.63 -12.14
C THR A 193 -14.00 26.89 -10.88
N THR A 194 -13.24 25.85 -10.54
CA THR A 194 -13.29 25.29 -9.20
C THR A 194 -12.99 26.45 -8.26
N PRO A 195 -13.87 26.76 -7.29
CA PRO A 195 -13.62 27.85 -6.37
C PRO A 195 -12.38 27.49 -5.56
N ALA A 196 -11.30 28.22 -5.84
CA ALA A 196 -10.11 28.24 -5.02
C ALA A 196 -10.55 28.37 -3.55
N LYS A 197 -10.12 27.42 -2.70
CA LYS A 197 -10.31 27.44 -1.25
C LYS A 197 -9.89 28.82 -0.73
N ARG A 198 -10.88 29.70 -0.52
CA ARG A 198 -10.67 30.98 0.14
C ARG A 198 -10.32 30.65 1.59
N SER A 199 -9.08 30.92 1.96
CA SER A 199 -8.70 31.07 3.35
C SER A 199 -9.62 32.12 3.97
N SER A 200 -10.48 31.68 4.88
CA SER A 200 -11.37 32.56 5.64
C SER A 200 -10.54 33.37 6.64
N LYS A 201 -9.93 34.47 6.15
CA LYS A 201 -9.52 35.58 7.00
C LYS A 201 -10.78 36.38 7.36
N ARG A 202 -11.51 35.94 8.38
CA ARG A 202 -12.44 36.82 9.11
C ARG A 202 -11.82 37.21 10.44
N THR A 203 -11.11 38.33 10.38
CA THR A 203 -10.88 39.21 11.52
C THR A 203 -12.25 39.68 12.03
N GLY A 204 -12.56 39.47 13.31
CA GLY A 204 -13.48 40.36 14.05
C GLY A 204 -14.96 39.97 14.22
N ILE A 205 -15.35 38.69 14.25
CA ILE A 205 -16.70 38.33 14.75
C ILE A 205 -16.60 37.98 16.24
N ARG A 206 -17.14 38.86 17.08
CA ARG A 206 -17.32 38.61 18.52
C ARG A 206 -18.14 37.32 18.73
N PRO A 207 -17.74 36.42 19.64
CA PRO A 207 -18.53 35.25 19.96
C PRO A 207 -19.90 35.70 20.48
N VAL A 208 -20.95 35.35 19.73
CA VAL A 208 -22.33 35.51 20.17
C VAL A 208 -22.52 34.59 21.36
N ARG A 209 -22.66 35.20 22.55
CA ARG A 209 -23.10 34.53 23.78
C ARG A 209 -24.47 33.93 23.52
N LEU A 210 -24.50 32.64 23.19
CA LEU A 210 -25.72 31.84 23.30
C LEU A 210 -26.00 31.68 24.79
N SER A 211 -26.92 32.52 25.25
CA SER A 211 -27.52 32.53 26.57
C SER A 211 -28.09 31.14 26.93
N GLU A 212 -27.51 30.52 27.96
CA GLU A 212 -28.14 30.38 29.28
C GLU A 212 -29.62 29.95 29.37
N ARG A 213 -30.17 29.24 28.38
CA ARG A 213 -31.55 28.71 28.45
C ARG A 213 -31.67 27.19 28.32
N LEU A 214 -30.58 26.45 28.48
CA LEU A 214 -30.56 24.99 28.44
C LEU A 214 -29.96 24.33 29.69
N GLN A 215 -30.05 24.99 30.86
CA GLN A 215 -29.56 24.44 32.14
C GLN A 215 -30.62 24.38 33.25
N ARG A 216 -31.81 23.82 32.97
CA ARG A 216 -32.70 23.39 34.06
C ARG A 216 -33.37 22.06 33.75
N THR A 217 -32.66 20.96 34.01
CA THR A 217 -33.17 19.83 34.80
C THR A 217 -32.05 18.82 35.04
N ARG A 218 -31.38 18.98 36.19
CA ARG A 218 -30.55 17.94 36.79
C ARG A 218 -31.49 16.90 37.43
N THR A 219 -31.59 15.73 36.82
CA THR A 219 -31.92 14.49 37.54
C THR A 219 -30.79 13.50 37.26
N LYS A 220 -30.10 13.12 38.34
CA LYS A 220 -29.02 12.13 38.34
C LYS A 220 -29.62 10.78 37.93
N ILE A 221 -29.47 10.40 36.67
CA ILE A 221 -29.76 9.04 36.22
C ILE A 221 -28.43 8.28 36.28
N ALA A 222 -28.33 7.40 37.27
CA ALA A 222 -27.25 6.43 37.37
C ALA A 222 -27.21 5.61 36.08
N VAL A 223 -26.07 5.64 35.38
CA VAL A 223 -25.80 4.83 34.19
C VAL A 223 -25.67 3.38 34.64
N ARG A 224 -26.79 2.68 34.77
CA ARG A 224 -26.84 1.23 34.64
C ARG A 224 -26.69 0.91 33.16
N ARG A 225 -25.59 0.24 32.81
CA ARG A 225 -25.37 -0.39 31.50
C ARG A 225 -26.63 -1.15 31.09
N SER A 226 -27.33 -0.62 30.08
CA SER A 226 -28.46 -1.29 29.45
C SER A 226 -27.91 -2.32 28.46
N ALA A 227 -28.03 -3.58 28.84
CA ALA A 227 -28.05 -4.68 27.90
C ALA A 227 -29.34 -4.61 27.06
N ARG A 228 -29.23 -5.05 25.81
CA ARG A 228 -30.33 -5.47 24.91
C ARG A 228 -30.88 -4.38 23.98
N GLY A 229 -30.61 -4.56 22.68
CA GLY A 229 -31.20 -3.78 21.59
C GLY A 229 -30.73 -4.15 20.18
N THR A 230 -30.30 -5.39 19.94
CA THR A 230 -30.02 -5.94 18.60
C THR A 230 -31.34 -6.27 17.90
N ALA A 231 -31.69 -5.49 16.88
CA ALA A 231 -32.75 -5.81 15.94
C ALA A 231 -32.26 -6.89 14.97
N THR A 232 -32.86 -8.06 15.09
CA THR A 232 -32.75 -9.24 14.24
C THR A 232 -33.10 -8.93 12.78
N LYS A 233 -32.07 -8.84 11.93
CA LYS A 233 -32.13 -9.33 10.54
C LYS A 233 -31.31 -10.61 10.51
N ALA A 234 -31.95 -11.71 10.13
CA ALA A 234 -31.35 -13.03 10.02
C ALA A 234 -30.29 -13.03 8.90
N LEU A 235 -29.09 -12.56 9.24
CA LEU A 235 -27.88 -12.93 8.53
C LEU A 235 -27.49 -14.30 9.09
N THR A 236 -27.46 -15.26 8.18
CA THR A 236 -26.88 -16.58 8.39
C THR A 236 -25.61 -16.46 9.24
N ALA A 237 -25.55 -17.23 10.33
CA ALA A 237 -24.43 -17.26 11.25
C ALA A 237 -23.19 -17.83 10.54
N MET A 238 -22.54 -17.02 9.72
CA MET A 238 -21.19 -17.29 9.25
C MET A 238 -20.32 -17.29 10.49
N LYS A 239 -19.76 -18.46 10.83
CA LYS A 239 -18.69 -18.56 11.81
C LYS A 239 -17.66 -17.48 11.45
N PRO A 240 -17.26 -16.60 12.39
CA PRO A 240 -16.21 -15.65 12.10
C PRO A 240 -15.02 -16.45 11.54
N PRO A 241 -14.47 -16.05 10.36
CA PRO A 241 -13.37 -16.78 9.75
C PRO A 241 -12.30 -16.99 10.81
N ALA A 242 -11.85 -18.24 10.96
CA ALA A 242 -10.84 -18.59 11.93
C ALA A 242 -9.70 -17.60 11.78
N ARG A 243 -9.33 -16.93 12.88
CA ARG A 243 -8.21 -15.98 12.86
C ARG A 243 -6.99 -16.76 12.40
N ASP A 244 -6.44 -16.34 11.27
CA ASP A 244 -5.24 -16.93 10.72
C ASP A 244 -4.05 -16.55 11.62
N THR A 245 -3.77 -17.42 12.58
CA THR A 245 -2.70 -17.25 13.57
C THR A 245 -1.33 -17.14 12.90
N MET A 246 -1.18 -17.74 11.70
CA MET A 246 0.05 -17.65 10.90
C MET A 246 0.25 -16.23 10.38
N MET A 247 -0.80 -15.62 9.84
CA MET A 247 -0.76 -14.22 9.38
C MET A 247 -0.48 -13.26 10.54
N GLU A 248 -1.12 -13.46 11.69
CA GLU A 248 -0.88 -12.64 12.88
C GLU A 248 0.57 -12.77 13.39
N ARG A 249 1.14 -13.97 13.37
CA ARG A 249 2.55 -14.22 13.73
C ARG A 249 3.51 -13.52 12.79
N LEU A 250 3.26 -13.57 11.48
CA LEU A 250 4.09 -12.91 10.47
C LEU A 250 4.12 -11.39 10.68
N LEU A 251 2.95 -10.77 10.86
CA LEU A 251 2.85 -9.33 11.13
C LEU A 251 3.55 -8.93 12.44
N PHE A 252 3.44 -9.75 13.47
CA PHE A 252 4.11 -9.52 14.75
C PHE A 252 5.65 -9.56 14.62
N LEU A 253 6.18 -10.54 13.89
CA LEU A 253 7.61 -10.66 13.61
C LEU A 253 8.12 -9.42 12.86
N ASP A 254 7.43 -9.01 11.78
CA ASP A 254 7.80 -7.83 11.00
C ASP A 254 7.80 -6.56 11.84
N ASN A 255 6.77 -6.37 12.68
CA ASN A 255 6.69 -5.21 13.54
C ASN A 255 7.83 -5.19 14.58
N THR A 256 8.08 -6.33 15.22
CA THR A 256 9.14 -6.46 16.24
C THR A 256 10.53 -6.24 15.64
N ARG A 257 10.79 -6.76 14.43
CA ARG A 257 12.06 -6.53 13.72
C ARG A 257 12.27 -5.05 13.40
N ARG A 258 11.21 -4.33 12.99
CA ARG A 258 11.28 -2.87 12.76
C ARG A 258 11.58 -2.12 14.05
N GLU A 259 10.87 -2.43 15.13
CA GLU A 259 11.11 -1.80 16.45
C GLU A 259 12.53 -2.04 16.96
N LEU A 260 13.06 -3.25 16.82
CA LEU A 260 14.43 -3.55 17.26
C LEU A 260 15.49 -2.94 16.34
N SER A 261 15.17 -2.69 15.06
CA SER A 261 16.12 -2.09 14.10
C SER A 261 16.47 -0.64 14.40
N THR A 262 15.55 0.11 15.03
CA THR A 262 15.75 1.51 15.43
C THR A 262 16.53 1.66 16.72
N LEU A 263 16.76 0.56 17.46
CA LEU A 263 17.52 0.60 18.71
C LEU A 263 19.03 0.68 18.45
N ASP A 264 19.70 1.38 19.36
CA ASP A 264 21.15 1.42 19.46
C ASP A 264 21.71 0.06 19.87
N TYR A 265 23.00 -0.13 19.57
CA TYR A 265 23.72 -1.37 19.84
C TYR A 265 23.64 -1.79 21.32
N ASP A 266 23.80 -0.84 22.25
CA ASP A 266 23.83 -1.12 23.68
C ASP A 266 22.45 -1.53 24.22
N MET A 267 21.39 -0.86 23.77
CA MET A 267 20.02 -1.21 24.11
C MET A 267 19.67 -2.61 23.60
N LEU A 268 20.02 -2.91 22.35
CA LEU A 268 19.77 -4.23 21.77
C LEU A 268 20.54 -5.33 22.53
N ARG A 269 21.79 -5.07 22.92
CA ARG A 269 22.59 -6.01 23.72
C ARG A 269 22.02 -6.21 25.13
N MET A 270 21.40 -5.18 25.72
CA MET A 270 20.66 -5.31 26.99
C MET A 270 19.46 -6.24 26.82
N ILE A 271 18.62 -6.00 25.80
CA ILE A 271 17.45 -6.85 25.49
C ILE A 271 17.87 -8.30 25.24
N CYS A 272 18.95 -8.54 24.50
CA CYS A 272 19.46 -9.89 24.27
C CYS A 272 19.82 -10.61 25.58
N ARG A 273 20.43 -9.90 26.55
CA ARG A 273 20.74 -10.47 27.87
C ARG A 273 19.49 -10.76 28.70
N GLU A 274 18.50 -9.87 28.64
CA GLU A 274 17.21 -10.04 29.35
C GLU A 274 16.40 -11.23 28.80
N GLU A 275 16.41 -11.43 27.48
CA GLU A 275 15.66 -12.50 26.82
C GLU A 275 16.45 -13.82 26.69
N GLY A 276 17.70 -13.84 27.13
CA GLY A 276 18.57 -15.01 27.09
C GLY A 276 19.04 -15.39 25.67
N VAL A 277 19.15 -14.41 24.78
CA VAL A 277 19.59 -14.57 23.39
C VAL A 277 21.07 -14.16 23.28
N ASN A 278 21.89 -14.98 22.62
CA ASN A 278 23.31 -14.68 22.40
C ASN A 278 23.49 -13.57 21.36
N TYR A 279 24.17 -12.48 21.74
CA TYR A 279 24.46 -11.38 20.83
C TYR A 279 25.65 -11.73 19.91
N SER A 280 25.39 -12.00 18.64
CA SER A 280 26.43 -12.24 17.62
C SER A 280 26.62 -11.03 16.69
N MET A 281 25.67 -10.83 15.76
CA MET A 281 25.58 -9.70 14.85
C MET A 281 24.28 -8.93 15.09
N LYS A 282 24.26 -7.61 14.86
CA LYS A 282 23.05 -6.78 15.05
C LYS A 282 21.83 -7.36 14.33
N VAL A 283 22.01 -7.75 13.07
CA VAL A 283 20.93 -8.33 12.26
C VAL A 283 20.47 -9.66 12.85
N GLN A 284 21.37 -10.62 13.10
CA GLN A 284 21.02 -11.93 13.64
C GLN A 284 20.31 -11.82 15.00
N ALA A 285 20.82 -10.99 15.90
CA ALA A 285 20.22 -10.75 17.22
C ALA A 285 18.77 -10.22 17.12
N ILE A 286 18.46 -9.37 16.13
CA ILE A 286 17.09 -8.90 15.90
C ILE A 286 16.17 -10.04 15.49
N PHE A 287 16.63 -10.95 14.61
CA PHE A 287 15.85 -12.12 14.19
C PHE A 287 15.60 -13.05 15.37
N ASP A 288 16.65 -13.39 16.12
CA ASP A 288 16.57 -14.33 17.25
C ASP A 288 15.63 -13.79 18.37
N VAL A 289 15.71 -12.49 18.69
CA VAL A 289 14.83 -11.83 19.67
C VAL A 289 13.39 -11.78 19.17
N ALA A 290 13.17 -11.40 17.90
CA ALA A 290 11.81 -11.36 17.34
C ALA A 290 11.16 -12.74 17.35
N ASP A 291 11.92 -13.78 16.97
CA ASP A 291 11.45 -15.15 16.99
C ASP A 291 11.18 -15.59 18.44
N ARG A 292 12.05 -15.29 19.40
CA ARG A 292 11.83 -15.59 20.84
C ARG A 292 10.53 -14.95 21.35
N ARG A 293 10.29 -13.67 21.08
CA ARG A 293 9.05 -12.98 21.45
C ARG A 293 7.82 -13.59 20.78
N ALA A 294 7.94 -13.99 19.51
CA ALA A 294 6.85 -14.64 18.79
C ALA A 294 6.51 -16.01 19.39
N HIS A 295 7.52 -16.80 19.77
CA HIS A 295 7.32 -18.08 20.48
C HIS A 295 6.63 -17.86 21.83
N VAL A 296 7.01 -16.83 22.60
CA VAL A 296 6.34 -16.51 23.87
C VAL A 296 4.88 -16.08 23.66
N ARG A 297 4.59 -15.34 22.58
CA ARG A 297 3.25 -14.77 22.33
C ARG A 297 2.27 -15.76 21.70
N PHE A 298 2.72 -16.53 20.71
CA PHE A 298 1.87 -17.45 19.94
C PHE A 298 2.04 -18.91 20.39
N GLY A 299 2.95 -19.18 21.32
CA GLY A 299 3.34 -20.51 21.73
C GLY A 299 4.24 -21.20 20.71
N GLU A 300 4.71 -22.40 21.08
CA GLU A 300 5.38 -23.34 20.18
C GLU A 300 4.34 -24.06 19.30
N GLN A 301 3.41 -23.31 18.72
CA GLN A 301 2.69 -23.77 17.53
C GLN A 301 3.69 -23.67 16.38
N LEU A 302 4.65 -24.59 16.39
CA LEU A 302 5.27 -25.01 15.16
C LEU A 302 4.10 -25.46 14.29
N PRO A 303 3.96 -24.89 13.07
CA PRO A 303 2.95 -25.37 12.15
C PRO A 303 3.21 -26.86 11.99
N ASP A 304 2.31 -27.66 12.56
CA ASP A 304 2.30 -29.10 12.36
C ASP A 304 1.85 -29.33 10.92
N PHE A 305 2.76 -29.05 9.99
CA PHE A 305 2.62 -29.36 8.58
C PHE A 305 2.54 -30.90 8.38
N GLY A 306 2.68 -31.69 9.45
CA GLY A 306 2.55 -33.15 9.45
C GLY A 306 1.11 -33.68 9.45
N ALA A 307 0.09 -32.82 9.60
CA ALA A 307 -1.32 -33.24 9.58
C ALA A 307 -2.13 -32.66 8.40
N PHE A 308 -1.47 -32.24 7.32
CA PHE A 308 -2.12 -32.35 6.01
C PHE A 308 -2.15 -33.84 5.66
N GLU A 309 -3.19 -34.49 6.18
CA GLU A 309 -3.69 -35.80 5.80
C GLU A 309 -3.52 -35.94 4.28
N SER A 310 -2.55 -36.78 3.91
CA SER A 310 -2.34 -37.28 2.56
C SER A 310 -3.63 -38.03 2.17
N VAL A 311 -4.58 -37.31 1.57
CA VAL A 311 -5.83 -37.85 0.99
C VAL A 311 -5.60 -38.25 -0.48
N GLU A 312 -4.36 -38.47 -0.88
CA GLU A 312 -4.02 -38.99 -2.21
C GLU A 312 -2.94 -40.06 -2.04
N ASP A 313 -3.40 -41.32 -1.96
CA ASP A 313 -2.82 -42.53 -2.60
C ASP A 313 -3.29 -43.84 -1.92
N GLU A 314 -4.61 -44.07 -1.89
CA GLU A 314 -5.17 -45.44 -1.93
C GLU A 314 -5.73 -45.69 -3.32
N ALA A 315 -4.85 -45.73 -4.31
CA ALA A 315 -5.16 -46.22 -5.64
C ALA A 315 -4.05 -47.15 -6.13
N VAL A 316 -4.31 -48.44 -5.94
CA VAL A 316 -4.01 -49.51 -6.89
C VAL A 316 -2.53 -49.66 -7.32
N GLN A 317 -1.87 -50.72 -6.83
CA GLN A 317 -1.21 -51.78 -7.64
C GLN A 317 -0.37 -52.69 -6.72
N SER A 318 -0.73 -53.97 -6.65
CA SER A 318 -0.06 -55.06 -7.39
C SER A 318 1.19 -55.52 -6.64
N GLY A 319 1.23 -56.68 -6.01
CA GLY A 319 1.03 -57.97 -6.68
C GLY A 319 2.42 -58.54 -7.01
N ASN A 320 2.73 -59.69 -6.41
CA ASN A 320 3.82 -60.62 -6.73
C ASN A 320 5.25 -60.06 -6.87
N ASP A 321 6.16 -60.52 -6.01
CA ASP A 321 7.06 -61.58 -6.45
C ASP A 321 7.70 -62.29 -5.26
N GLU A 322 7.30 -63.56 -5.09
CA GLU A 322 8.17 -64.63 -4.62
C GLU A 322 9.42 -64.66 -5.52
N ASN A 323 10.60 -64.49 -4.95
CA ASN A 323 11.81 -65.20 -5.36
C ASN A 323 12.81 -65.12 -4.20
N ASP A 324 13.01 -66.23 -3.47
CA ASP A 324 13.99 -67.28 -3.76
C ASP A 324 15.44 -66.87 -3.40
N ASP A 325 15.85 -67.34 -2.22
CA ASP A 325 17.01 -68.21 -2.03
C ASP A 325 18.32 -67.92 -2.82
N LYS A 326 19.37 -67.47 -2.11
CA LYS A 326 20.78 -67.89 -2.28
C LYS A 326 21.68 -67.15 -1.27
N VAL A 327 22.21 -67.83 -0.24
CA VAL A 327 23.47 -68.62 -0.24
C VAL A 327 24.75 -67.76 -0.32
N ARG A 328 25.55 -67.87 0.76
CA ARG A 328 27.02 -67.68 0.90
C ARG A 328 27.61 -66.27 0.66
N HIS A 329 28.26 -65.73 1.68
CA HIS A 329 29.65 -66.09 2.01
C HIS A 329 30.05 -65.78 3.44
#